data_AF-A0A4P9VTY7-F1
#
_entry.id   AF-A0A4P9VTY7-F1
#
_cell.length_a   1.000
_cell.length_b   1.000
_cell.length_c   1.000
_cell.angle_alpha   90.00
_cell.angle_beta   90.00
_cell.angle_gamma   90.00
#
_symmetry.space_group_name_H-M   'P 1'
#
loop_
_entity.id
_entity.type
_entity.pdbx_description
1 polymer ?
#
loop_
_entity_poly.entity_id
_entity_poly.type
_entity_poly.pdbx_seq_one_letter_code
_entity_poly.pdbx_strand_id
1 'polypeptide(L)'
;MPARVPMIEAYNNLLKLESFISATQQFEALVVYLASQGACLEQHGNIEQYLQTAGNELLRRLLQGHLDHRATHERPRQSVTGADGIRRTYCRQSVPRRLATVFGEVTVTRHAYQKRGHHSLYPMDQELNLSADKYSDGLRQRVAIESSKSSFDETVRSIAFNTGGAVPKRQSM
;
A
#
# COMPACT_ATOMS: atom_id res chain seq x y z
N MET A 1 -20.71 -32.44 -20.70
CA MET A 1 -21.31 -31.28 -20.01
C MET A 1 -20.17 -30.50 -19.38
N PRO A 2 -19.70 -29.37 -19.94
CA PRO A 2 -18.63 -28.64 -19.28
C PRO A 2 -19.22 -27.99 -18.03
N ALA A 3 -18.57 -28.23 -16.89
CA ALA A 3 -18.96 -27.67 -15.60
C ALA A 3 -19.03 -26.15 -15.72
N ARG A 4 -20.15 -25.55 -15.30
CA ARG A 4 -20.27 -24.11 -15.05
C ARG A 4 -19.18 -23.76 -14.02
N VAL A 5 -18.10 -23.13 -14.46
CA VAL A 5 -17.25 -22.35 -13.54
C VAL A 5 -18.21 -21.39 -12.83
N PRO A 6 -18.38 -21.48 -11.50
CA PRO A 6 -19.41 -20.71 -10.82
C PRO A 6 -19.12 -19.24 -11.01
N MET A 7 -20.11 -18.46 -11.47
CA MET A 7 -20.03 -17.01 -11.76
C MET A 7 -19.26 -16.19 -10.71
N ILE A 8 -19.27 -16.63 -9.45
CA ILE A 8 -18.56 -16.04 -8.31
C ILE A 8 -17.03 -16.12 -8.49
N GLU A 9 -16.50 -17.24 -9.00
CA GLU A 9 -15.06 -17.45 -9.21
C GLU A 9 -14.55 -16.60 -10.38
N ALA A 10 -15.33 -16.47 -11.45
CA ALA A 10 -15.03 -15.56 -12.57
C ALA A 10 -15.05 -14.09 -12.13
N TYR A 11 -16.04 -13.69 -11.32
CA TYR A 11 -16.14 -12.34 -10.75
C TYR A 11 -14.98 -12.00 -9.81
N ASN A 12 -14.60 -12.92 -8.92
CA ASN A 12 -13.45 -12.74 -8.03
C ASN A 12 -12.13 -12.64 -8.81
N ASN A 13 -11.97 -13.39 -9.91
CA ASN A 13 -10.82 -13.27 -10.80
C ASN A 13 -10.79 -11.93 -11.54
N LEU A 14 -11.95 -11.38 -11.94
CA LEU A 14 -12.05 -10.03 -12.52
C LEU A 14 -11.68 -8.96 -11.51
N LEU A 15 -12.23 -8.99 -10.29
CA LEU A 15 -11.89 -8.05 -9.22
C LEU A 15 -10.41 -8.11 -8.82
N LYS A 16 -9.83 -9.32 -8.85
CA LYS A 16 -8.38 -9.52 -8.68
C LYS A 16 -7.64 -8.77 -9.78
N LEU A 17 -7.97 -8.99 -11.06
CA LEU A 17 -7.31 -8.30 -12.17
C LEU A 17 -7.47 -6.77 -12.09
N GLU A 18 -8.67 -6.28 -11.80
CA GLU A 18 -8.97 -4.84 -11.70
C GLU A 18 -8.09 -4.13 -10.67
N SER A 19 -7.92 -4.76 -9.50
CA SER A 19 -7.10 -4.19 -8.42
C SER A 19 -5.62 -4.03 -8.82
N PHE A 20 -5.12 -4.82 -9.77
CA PHE A 20 -3.72 -4.79 -10.21
C PHE A 20 -3.49 -4.08 -11.55
N ILE A 21 -4.52 -3.51 -12.21
CA ILE A 21 -4.38 -2.86 -13.53
C ILE A 21 -3.24 -1.84 -13.54
N SER A 22 -3.17 -0.97 -12.52
CA SER A 22 -2.15 0.08 -12.47
C SER A 22 -0.73 -0.49 -12.36
N ALA A 23 -0.54 -1.61 -11.65
CA ALA A 23 0.72 -2.31 -11.54
C ALA A 23 1.10 -3.01 -12.85
N THR A 24 0.13 -3.66 -13.50
CA THR A 24 0.33 -4.29 -14.82
C THR A 24 0.77 -3.27 -15.86
N GLN A 25 0.09 -2.12 -15.94
CA GLN A 25 0.47 -1.04 -16.85
C GLN A 25 1.89 -0.51 -16.57
N GLN A 26 2.29 -0.42 -15.31
CA GLN A 26 3.66 0.00 -14.94
C GLN A 26 4.70 -1.04 -15.37
N PHE A 27 4.40 -2.32 -15.19
CA PHE A 27 5.27 -3.41 -15.61
C PHE A 27 5.42 -3.45 -17.14
N GLU A 28 4.32 -3.31 -17.87
CA GLU A 28 4.34 -3.24 -19.33
C GLU A 28 5.16 -2.05 -19.82
N ALA A 29 4.98 -0.86 -19.21
CA ALA A 29 5.76 0.32 -19.55
C ALA A 29 7.27 0.13 -19.30
N LEU A 30 7.64 -0.53 -18.18
CA LEU A 30 9.03 -0.90 -17.88
C LEU A 30 9.62 -1.79 -18.99
N VAL A 31 8.91 -2.86 -19.37
CA VAL A 31 9.38 -3.80 -20.40
C VAL A 31 9.49 -3.11 -21.76
N VAL A 32 8.51 -2.30 -22.14
CA VAL A 32 8.53 -1.52 -23.40
C VAL A 32 9.73 -0.60 -23.45
N TYR A 33 10.04 0.11 -22.37
CA TYR A 33 11.22 0.98 -22.32
C TYR A 33 12.51 0.16 -22.43
N LEU A 34 12.66 -0.90 -21.64
CA LEU A 34 13.87 -1.74 -21.64
C LEU A 34 14.14 -2.42 -23.00
N ALA A 35 13.08 -2.75 -23.75
CA ALA A 35 13.19 -3.32 -25.09
C ALA A 35 13.36 -2.25 -26.19
N SER A 36 13.35 -0.97 -25.85
CA SER A 36 13.47 0.13 -26.81
C SER A 36 14.91 0.29 -27.31
N GLN A 37 15.05 0.80 -28.53
CA GLN A 37 16.38 1.17 -29.06
C GLN A 37 17.07 2.23 -28.19
N GLY A 38 16.30 3.14 -27.57
CA GLY A 38 16.84 4.14 -26.65
C GLY A 38 17.55 3.48 -25.47
N ALA A 39 16.91 2.52 -24.80
CA ALA A 39 17.51 1.80 -23.69
C ALA A 39 18.75 0.99 -24.10
N CYS A 40 18.79 0.43 -25.32
CA CYS A 40 19.98 -0.27 -25.83
C CYS A 40 21.20 0.64 -26.03
N LEU A 41 20.99 1.95 -26.19
CA LEU A 41 22.06 2.95 -26.35
C LEU A 41 22.49 3.59 -25.02
N GLU A 42 21.74 3.34 -23.95
CA GLU A 42 22.06 3.85 -22.62
C GLU A 42 23.23 3.08 -21.99
N GLN A 43 23.95 3.79 -21.12
CA GLN A 43 24.94 3.13 -20.28
C GLN A 43 24.24 2.28 -19.20
N HIS A 44 24.90 1.21 -18.78
CA HIS A 44 24.37 0.28 -17.77
C HIS A 44 23.87 1.00 -16.51
N GLY A 45 24.63 1.96 -15.96
CA GLY A 45 24.24 2.70 -14.76
C GLY A 45 22.95 3.53 -14.93
N ASN A 46 22.67 4.04 -16.12
CA ASN A 46 21.43 4.77 -16.39
C ASN A 46 20.23 3.81 -16.37
N ILE A 47 20.40 2.59 -16.91
CA ILE A 47 19.37 1.54 -16.86
C ILE A 47 19.11 1.10 -15.41
N GLU A 48 20.16 0.94 -14.59
CA GLU A 48 20.01 0.60 -13.18
C GLU A 48 19.24 1.69 -12.40
N GLN A 49 19.60 2.96 -12.59
CA GLN A 49 18.93 4.08 -11.92
C GLN A 49 17.46 4.20 -12.33
N TYR A 50 17.18 4.01 -13.63
CA TYR A 50 15.81 3.94 -14.13
C TYR A 50 15.04 2.80 -13.47
N LEU A 51 15.60 1.59 -13.43
CA LEU A 51 14.96 0.41 -12.84
C LEU A 51 14.73 0.57 -11.35
N GLN A 52 15.66 1.17 -10.61
CA GLN A 52 15.47 1.46 -9.19
C GLN A 52 14.25 2.36 -8.97
N THR A 53 14.08 3.40 -9.78
CA THR A 53 12.96 4.35 -9.63
C THR A 53 11.64 3.75 -10.11
N ALA A 54 11.60 3.27 -11.36
CA ALA A 54 10.39 2.78 -11.97
C ALA A 54 9.95 1.40 -11.42
N GLY A 55 10.91 0.59 -10.96
CA GLY A 55 10.66 -0.65 -10.22
C GLY A 55 10.11 -0.39 -8.82
N ASN A 56 10.60 0.61 -8.09
CA ASN A 56 9.99 1.01 -6.82
C ASN A 56 8.54 1.46 -7.01
N GLU A 57 8.24 2.22 -8.07
CA GLU A 57 6.86 2.59 -8.40
C GLU A 57 5.98 1.38 -8.74
N LEU A 58 6.52 0.37 -9.43
CA LEU A 58 5.82 -0.90 -9.65
C LEU A 58 5.48 -1.59 -8.31
N LEU A 59 6.44 -1.69 -7.39
CA LEU A 59 6.22 -2.29 -6.07
C LEU A 59 5.17 -1.51 -5.25
N ARG A 60 5.20 -0.18 -5.32
CA ARG A 60 4.19 0.68 -4.69
C ARG A 60 2.78 0.40 -5.24
N ARG A 61 2.64 0.28 -6.56
CA ARG A 61 1.35 -0.03 -7.22
C ARG A 61 0.88 -1.45 -6.92
N LEU A 62 1.78 -2.43 -6.82
CA LEU A 62 1.45 -3.78 -6.38
C LEU A 62 0.90 -3.79 -4.94
N LEU A 63 1.52 -3.03 -4.04
CA LEU A 63 1.00 -2.86 -2.69
C LEU A 63 -0.36 -2.17 -2.66
N GLN A 64 -0.54 -1.12 -3.46
CA GLN A 64 -1.84 -0.45 -3.62
C GLN A 64 -2.91 -1.45 -4.10
N GLY A 65 -2.64 -2.21 -5.16
CA GLY A 65 -3.56 -3.21 -5.67
C GLY A 65 -3.88 -4.32 -4.68
N HIS A 66 -2.91 -4.74 -3.87
CA HIS A 66 -3.17 -5.69 -2.78
C HIS A 66 -4.15 -5.12 -1.73
N LEU A 67 -3.98 -3.86 -1.33
CA LEU A 67 -4.87 -3.19 -0.37
C LEU A 67 -6.27 -2.97 -0.95
N ASP A 68 -6.37 -2.59 -2.23
CA ASP A 68 -7.64 -2.43 -2.93
C ASP A 68 -8.37 -3.77 -3.09
N HIS A 69 -7.64 -4.85 -3.41
CA HIS A 69 -8.18 -6.20 -3.42
C HIS A 69 -8.70 -6.61 -2.04
N ARG A 70 -7.98 -6.29 -0.95
CA ARG A 70 -8.48 -6.54 0.40
C ARG A 70 -9.73 -5.72 0.73
N ALA A 71 -9.80 -4.47 0.29
CA ALA A 71 -10.95 -3.61 0.49
C ALA A 71 -12.21 -4.17 -0.19
N THR A 72 -12.10 -4.67 -1.43
CA THR A 72 -13.23 -5.29 -2.14
C THR A 72 -13.72 -6.59 -1.49
N HIS A 73 -12.86 -7.26 -0.72
CA HIS A 73 -13.19 -8.48 0.02
C HIS A 73 -13.60 -8.22 1.48
N GLU A 74 -13.56 -6.97 1.95
CA GLU A 74 -14.02 -6.63 3.29
C GLU A 74 -15.55 -6.76 3.37
N ARG A 75 -16.04 -7.79 4.08
CA ARG A 75 -17.48 -7.94 4.29
C ARG A 75 -17.97 -6.98 5.39
N PRO A 76 -19.01 -6.16 5.14
CA PRO A 76 -19.64 -5.38 6.19
C PRO A 76 -20.16 -6.30 7.31
N ARG A 77 -19.81 -5.98 8.55
CA ARG A 77 -20.32 -6.64 9.74
C ARG A 77 -21.59 -5.93 10.20
N GLN A 78 -22.54 -6.66 10.80
CA GLN A 78 -23.75 -6.03 11.34
C GLN A 78 -23.43 -5.09 12.52
N SER A 79 -22.43 -5.44 13.33
CA SER A 79 -21.94 -4.61 14.42
C SER A 79 -20.53 -5.00 14.82
N VAL A 80 -19.80 -4.07 15.43
CA VAL A 80 -18.48 -4.30 16.04
C VAL A 80 -18.51 -3.81 17.48
N THR A 81 -18.03 -4.64 18.40
CA THR A 81 -17.86 -4.27 19.81
C THR A 81 -16.39 -4.02 20.06
N GLY A 82 -16.05 -2.85 20.60
CA GLY A 82 -14.68 -2.50 20.94
C GLY A 82 -14.24 -3.08 22.28
N ALA A 83 -12.96 -2.90 22.61
CA ALA A 83 -12.43 -3.18 23.95
C ALA A 83 -13.10 -2.34 25.04
N ASP A 84 -13.73 -1.23 24.67
CA ASP A 84 -14.55 -0.38 25.52
C ASP A 84 -15.95 -0.98 25.85
N GLY A 85 -16.24 -2.20 25.38
CA GLY A 85 -17.52 -2.87 25.56
C GLY A 85 -18.66 -2.26 24.74
N ILE A 86 -18.39 -1.23 23.94
CA ILE A 86 -19.42 -0.48 23.22
C ILE A 86 -19.68 -1.10 21.85
N ARG A 87 -20.92 -1.57 21.66
CA ARG A 87 -21.42 -2.06 20.38
C ARG A 87 -21.72 -0.90 19.43
N ARG A 88 -21.10 -0.93 18.24
CA ARG A 88 -21.26 0.04 17.14
C ARG A 88 -22.01 -0.64 15.99
N THR A 89 -23.14 -0.09 15.59
CA THR A 89 -24.05 -0.66 14.58
C THR A 89 -24.05 0.12 13.27
N TYR A 90 -23.67 1.40 13.29
CA TYR A 90 -23.55 2.19 12.07
C TYR A 90 -22.22 1.92 11.40
N CYS A 91 -22.26 1.51 10.13
CA CYS A 91 -21.07 1.22 9.32
C CYS A 91 -21.03 2.21 8.14
N ARG A 92 -20.01 3.07 8.13
CA ARG A 92 -19.66 3.89 6.97
C ARG A 92 -18.64 3.11 6.13
N GLN A 93 -19.01 2.80 4.89
CA GLN A 93 -18.16 2.02 4.00
C GLN A 93 -17.11 2.89 3.28
N SER A 94 -16.07 2.24 2.76
CA SER A 94 -15.05 2.84 1.88
C SER A 94 -14.41 4.13 2.41
N VAL A 95 -13.95 4.11 3.66
CA VAL A 95 -13.22 5.23 4.28
C VAL A 95 -11.74 5.11 3.95
N PRO A 96 -11.14 6.07 3.24
CA PRO A 96 -9.73 6.03 2.87
C PRO A 96 -8.83 6.55 4.00
N ARG A 97 -7.60 6.03 4.05
CA ARG A 97 -6.49 6.52 4.86
C ARG A 97 -5.19 6.42 4.09
N ARG A 98 -4.34 7.44 4.18
CA ARG A 98 -2.97 7.41 3.65
C ARG A 98 -2.03 6.64 4.57
N LEU A 99 -1.19 5.80 3.99
CA LEU A 99 -0.15 5.02 4.65
C LEU A 99 1.16 5.22 3.90
N ALA A 100 2.16 5.79 4.56
CA ALA A 100 3.52 5.89 4.08
C ALA A 100 4.24 4.56 4.34
N THR A 101 4.79 3.98 3.27
CA THR A 101 5.46 2.68 3.30
C THR A 101 6.88 2.77 2.74
N VAL A 102 7.62 1.66 2.80
CA VAL A 102 8.94 1.53 2.16
C VAL A 102 8.89 1.67 0.63
N PHE A 103 7.73 1.50 0.01
CA PHE A 103 7.58 1.68 -1.45
C PHE A 103 7.00 3.05 -1.81
N GLY A 104 6.59 3.84 -0.81
CA GLY A 104 5.90 5.12 -1.00
C GLY A 104 4.54 5.19 -0.34
N GLU A 105 3.85 6.30 -0.56
CA GLU A 105 2.50 6.51 -0.02
C GLU A 105 1.47 5.67 -0.81
N VAL A 106 0.63 4.97 -0.06
CA VAL A 106 -0.51 4.19 -0.55
C VAL A 106 -1.77 4.56 0.22
N THR A 107 -2.93 4.17 -0.30
CA THR A 107 -4.23 4.38 0.35
C THR A 107 -4.80 3.04 0.81
N VAL A 108 -5.17 2.98 2.09
CA VAL A 108 -5.94 1.88 2.69
C VAL A 108 -7.41 2.30 2.72
N THR A 109 -8.28 1.57 2.03
CA THR A 109 -9.73 1.79 2.04
C THR A 109 -10.39 0.75 2.93
N ARG A 110 -11.23 1.18 3.89
CA ARG A 110 -11.78 0.30 4.92
C ARG A 110 -13.15 0.73 5.44
N HIS A 111 -13.85 -0.15 6.15
CA HIS A 111 -15.09 0.19 6.85
C HIS A 111 -14.85 0.86 8.21
N ALA A 112 -15.67 1.86 8.52
CA ALA A 112 -15.68 2.58 9.78
C ALA A 112 -16.97 2.28 10.56
N TYR A 113 -16.83 1.70 11.75
CA TYR A 113 -17.95 1.39 12.64
C TYR A 113 -18.07 2.49 13.69
N GLN A 114 -19.25 3.09 13.82
CA GLN A 114 -19.44 4.31 14.61
C GLN A 114 -20.63 4.19 15.57
N LYS A 115 -20.57 4.98 16.63
CA LYS A 115 -21.68 5.27 17.55
C LYS A 115 -21.52 6.69 18.05
N ARG A 116 -22.63 7.43 18.16
CA ARG A 116 -22.62 8.82 18.66
C ARG A 116 -21.94 8.89 20.03
N GLY A 117 -21.01 9.83 20.20
CA GLY A 117 -20.27 10.03 21.45
C GLY A 117 -19.09 9.10 21.68
N HIS A 118 -18.75 8.22 20.72
CA HIS A 118 -17.64 7.27 20.86
C HIS A 118 -16.73 7.27 19.63
N HIS A 119 -15.46 6.90 19.83
CA HIS A 119 -14.49 6.76 18.74
C HIS A 119 -14.92 5.68 17.73
N SER A 120 -14.63 5.92 16.46
CA SER A 120 -14.87 4.93 15.39
C SER A 120 -13.91 3.75 15.53
N LEU A 121 -14.37 2.56 15.15
CA LEU A 121 -13.52 1.36 15.02
C LEU A 121 -13.30 1.01 13.56
N TYR A 122 -12.11 0.49 13.28
CA TYR A 122 -11.65 0.14 11.95
C TYR A 122 -11.07 -1.28 11.98
N PRO A 123 -11.88 -2.33 11.91
CA PRO A 123 -11.40 -3.71 12.05
C PRO A 123 -10.26 -4.08 11.10
N MET A 124 -10.30 -3.56 9.86
CA MET A 124 -9.22 -3.78 8.89
C MET A 124 -7.87 -3.22 9.36
N ASP A 125 -7.85 -2.11 10.12
CA ASP A 125 -6.59 -1.58 10.66
C ASP A 125 -5.95 -2.58 11.64
N GLN A 126 -6.76 -3.26 12.46
CA GLN A 126 -6.27 -4.29 13.37
C GLN A 126 -5.79 -5.55 12.63
N GLU A 127 -6.54 -6.00 11.62
CA GLU A 127 -6.16 -7.15 10.79
C GLU A 127 -4.86 -6.92 10.00
N LEU A 128 -4.60 -5.67 9.62
CA LEU A 128 -3.37 -5.24 8.95
C LEU A 128 -2.25 -4.85 9.93
N ASN A 129 -2.50 -4.91 11.24
CA ASN A 129 -1.62 -4.39 12.29
C ASN A 129 -1.11 -2.97 11.98
N LEU A 130 -2.01 -2.11 11.47
CA LEU A 130 -1.64 -0.74 11.16
C LEU A 130 -1.47 0.04 12.45
N SER A 131 -0.38 0.80 12.48
CA SER A 131 -0.13 1.74 13.55
C SER A 131 -1.19 2.85 13.60
N ALA A 132 -1.18 3.69 14.64
CA ALA A 132 -2.13 4.82 14.74
C ALA A 132 -1.76 6.00 13.83
N ASP A 133 -0.47 6.19 13.53
CA ASP A 133 0.04 7.26 12.67
C ASP A 133 0.14 6.81 11.20
N LYS A 134 0.62 7.66 10.30
CA LYS A 134 0.66 7.33 8.87
C LYS A 134 1.79 6.39 8.45
N TYR A 135 2.67 5.92 9.33
CA TYR A 135 3.88 5.18 8.94
C TYR A 135 3.71 3.68 9.15
N SER A 136 4.10 2.90 8.14
CA SER A 136 4.16 1.45 8.27
C SER A 136 5.32 1.02 9.15
N ASP A 137 5.19 -0.13 9.82
CA ASP A 137 6.24 -0.64 10.69
C ASP A 137 7.53 -0.96 9.92
N GLY A 138 7.43 -1.41 8.67
CA GLY A 138 8.60 -1.61 7.82
C GLY A 138 9.35 -0.30 7.52
N LEU A 139 8.63 0.82 7.36
CA LEU A 139 9.26 2.13 7.17
C LEU A 139 9.91 2.62 8.47
N ARG A 140 9.24 2.45 9.62
CA ARG A 140 9.81 2.76 10.94
C ARG A 140 11.08 1.96 11.22
N GLN A 141 11.08 0.67 10.89
CA GLN A 141 12.25 -0.18 11.05
C GLN A 141 13.43 0.34 10.24
N ARG A 142 13.22 0.76 8.98
CA ARG A 142 14.28 1.37 8.16
C ARG A 142 14.76 2.70 8.75
N VAL A 143 13.86 3.56 9.22
CA VAL A 143 14.23 4.81 9.91
C VAL A 143 15.10 4.52 11.13
N ALA A 144 14.73 3.56 11.97
CA ALA A 144 15.49 3.19 13.16
C ALA A 144 16.89 2.64 12.81
N ILE A 145 16.99 1.81 11.77
CA ILE A 145 18.29 1.26 11.31
C ILE A 145 19.18 2.38 10.77
N GLU A 146 18.68 3.26 9.91
CA GLU A 146 19.49 4.28 9.25
C GLU A 146 19.91 5.40 10.21
N SER A 147 19.03 5.77 11.15
CA SER A 147 19.35 6.75 12.20
C SER A 147 20.41 6.26 13.19
N SER A 148 20.58 4.93 13.33
CA SER A 148 21.67 4.37 14.13
C SER A 148 23.05 4.46 13.47
N LYS A 149 23.10 4.69 12.14
CA LYS A 149 24.33 4.64 11.34
C LYS A 149 24.82 5.99 10.84
N SER A 150 23.96 7.00 10.80
CA SER A 150 24.22 8.23 10.05
C SER A 150 23.56 9.45 10.71
N SER A 151 23.97 10.64 10.27
CA SER A 151 23.28 11.85 10.67
C SER A 151 21.85 11.89 10.11
N PHE A 152 20.97 12.63 10.76
CA PHE A 152 19.54 12.64 10.44
C PHE A 152 19.22 13.06 8.99
N ASP A 153 19.94 14.06 8.48
CA ASP A 153 19.75 14.57 7.12
C ASP A 153 20.23 13.56 6.08
N GLU A 154 21.19 12.71 6.45
CA GLU A 154 21.68 11.61 5.65
C GLU A 154 20.72 10.42 5.69
N THR A 155 20.09 10.13 6.83
CA THR A 155 19.02 9.13 6.95
C THR A 155 17.82 9.46 6.06
N VAL A 156 17.34 10.71 6.07
CA VAL A 156 16.20 11.12 5.23
C VAL A 156 16.55 11.01 3.73
N ARG A 157 17.78 11.37 3.34
CA ARG A 157 18.26 11.21 1.96
C ARG A 157 18.43 9.74 1.58
N SER A 158 19.00 8.92 2.46
CA SER A 158 19.16 7.47 2.27
C SER A 158 17.80 6.79 2.10
N ILE A 159 16.80 7.16 2.91
CA ILE A 159 15.45 6.61 2.79
C ILE A 159 14.78 7.10 1.50
N ALA A 160 14.87 8.37 1.14
CA ALA A 160 14.32 8.85 -0.12
C ALA A 160 15.00 8.25 -1.37
N PHE A 161 16.28 7.85 -1.26
CA PHE A 161 17.06 7.24 -2.34
C PHE A 161 16.85 5.72 -2.43
N ASN A 162 16.78 5.04 -1.28
CA ASN A 162 16.69 3.58 -1.19
C ASN A 162 15.25 3.06 -1.02
N THR A 163 14.28 3.95 -0.86
CA THR A 163 12.86 3.63 -0.65
C THR A 163 11.99 4.66 -1.37
N GLY A 164 10.79 4.28 -1.81
CA GLY A 164 9.82 5.24 -2.34
C GLY A 164 9.13 6.09 -1.26
N GLY A 165 9.42 5.84 0.02
CA GLY A 165 8.79 6.49 1.17
C GLY A 165 9.42 7.84 1.51
N ALA A 166 8.60 8.90 1.59
CA ALA A 166 9.03 10.19 2.11
C ALA A 166 8.65 10.34 3.59
N VAL A 167 9.65 10.41 4.49
CA VAL A 167 9.46 10.70 5.92
C VAL A 167 9.94 12.13 6.23
N PRO A 168 9.07 13.06 6.65
CA PRO A 168 9.48 14.41 7.06
C PRO A 168 10.31 14.41 8.36
N LYS A 169 11.24 15.37 8.47
CA LYS A 169 12.19 15.61 9.58
C LYS A 169 11.64 15.62 11.02
N ARG A 170 10.32 15.63 11.26
CA ARG A 170 9.75 15.69 12.62
C ARG A 170 9.26 14.33 13.14
N GLN A 171 9.49 13.25 12.40
CA GLN A 171 8.95 11.91 12.69
C GLN A 171 10.02 10.81 12.67
N SER A 172 11.28 11.19 12.50
CA SER A 172 12.45 10.34 12.77
C SER A 172 13.07 10.65 14.15
N MET A 173 12.37 11.45 14.97
CA MET A 173 12.67 11.66 16.38
C MET A 173 12.06 10.55 17.23
#